data_AF-A0A8J6Y190-F1
#
_entry.id   AF-A0A8J6Y190-F1
#
_cell.length_a   1.000
_cell.length_b   1.000
_cell.length_c   1.000
_cell.angle_alpha   90.00
_cell.angle_beta   90.00
_cell.angle_gamma   90.00
#
_symmetry.space_group_name_H-M   'P 1'
#
loop_
_entity.id
_entity.type
_entity.pdbx_description
1 polymer ?
#
loop_
_entity_poly.entity_id
_entity_poly.type
_entity_poly.pdbx_seq_one_letter_code
_entity_poly.pdbx_strand_id
1 'polypeptide(L)'
;MAKVARGLELDWVVIRVQPLRKVLAVVIIGLVAAVLVFLAYKSLNLSPEARARRAIERADAALAHAETQPLPSHWKDELEQARDQLNMARSEYAEQNWEDAEPLADSARKQFEALAGAGDQELVGVGRFFSLEGRVQLQRAGQTEWETAHQNIPVFNGDFVRTGRDGNAEILFADGSLYRISPNSLLEIHHEMSRESPGTIKMVAGRINVYTSGAPSTVTTDSAATEIDRDSRVAVDVAADDQKTTVAAFQGSARVRSNRGGREVVIGEREAVAAMASGTITEKQKIPAPPYPVEPRNNAGFDLVENPMIALAWRGRPRNGTVHLQVSRSKSFDSTQLEVDAPRLAKDEARLRLVAPGTYFWRVAALGDGTAYSEWSALRRFRVSSTSSEHLLEDSIPPELIVNQPQQLGRMFIFEGATEISATVTINGEKV
;
A
#
# COMPACT_ATOMS: atom_id res chain seq x y z
N MET A 1 42.17 -61.16 -95.92
CA MET A 1 41.23 -62.01 -95.17
C MET A 1 41.70 -62.01 -93.72
N ALA A 2 40.96 -61.68 -92.67
CA ALA A 2 39.53 -61.49 -92.46
C ALA A 2 39.30 -60.34 -91.44
N LYS A 3 38.17 -59.64 -91.59
CA LYS A 3 37.73 -58.50 -90.78
C LYS A 3 36.98 -59.06 -89.56
N VAL A 4 37.55 -58.94 -88.36
CA VAL A 4 36.87 -59.32 -87.11
C VAL A 4 35.96 -58.16 -86.69
N ALA A 5 34.65 -58.38 -86.76
CA ALA A 5 33.64 -57.46 -86.24
C ALA A 5 33.68 -57.49 -84.71
N ARG A 6 33.91 -56.34 -84.07
CA ARG A 6 33.70 -56.16 -82.62
C ARG A 6 32.20 -55.93 -82.39
N GLY A 7 31.55 -56.87 -81.72
CA GLY A 7 30.20 -56.67 -81.18
C GLY A 7 30.24 -55.63 -80.05
N LEU A 8 29.31 -54.68 -80.10
CA LEU A 8 29.02 -53.77 -79.00
C LEU A 8 28.19 -54.54 -77.96
N GLU A 9 28.78 -54.84 -76.80
CA GLU A 9 28.04 -55.23 -75.60
C GLU A 9 27.38 -53.97 -75.02
N LEU A 10 26.06 -53.84 -75.21
CA LEU A 10 25.24 -52.84 -74.55
C LEU A 10 24.86 -53.38 -73.17
N ASP A 11 25.48 -52.81 -72.14
CA ASP A 11 25.17 -53.10 -70.73
C ASP A 11 23.94 -52.27 -70.31
N TRP A 12 22.80 -52.93 -70.07
CA TRP A 12 21.55 -52.27 -69.71
C TRP A 12 21.49 -52.07 -68.20
N VAL A 13 21.78 -50.86 -67.72
CA VAL A 13 21.57 -50.51 -66.30
C VAL A 13 20.08 -50.27 -66.05
N VAL A 14 19.40 -51.26 -65.46
CA VAL A 14 18.00 -51.13 -65.02
C VAL A 14 17.96 -50.31 -63.74
N ILE A 15 17.83 -48.98 -63.87
CA ILE A 15 17.57 -48.10 -62.73
C ILE A 15 16.12 -48.34 -62.29
N ARG A 16 15.93 -49.04 -61.17
CA ARG A 16 14.60 -49.18 -60.54
C ARG A 16 14.05 -47.77 -60.29
N VAL A 17 12.86 -47.46 -60.79
CA VAL A 17 12.28 -46.09 -60.81
C VAL A 17 11.80 -45.64 -59.41
N GLN A 18 11.67 -46.57 -58.45
CA GLN A 18 11.12 -46.29 -57.11
C GLN A 18 11.99 -45.39 -56.20
N PRO A 19 13.33 -45.52 -56.12
CA PRO A 19 14.17 -44.59 -55.36
C PRO A 19 14.19 -43.19 -55.99
N LEU A 20 14.13 -43.10 -57.33
CA LEU A 20 14.16 -41.84 -58.06
C LEU A 20 12.91 -40.99 -57.77
N ARG A 21 11.73 -41.61 -57.69
CA ARG A 21 10.48 -40.93 -57.30
C ARG A 21 10.53 -40.39 -55.88
N LYS A 22 11.16 -41.10 -54.93
CA LYS A 22 11.32 -40.63 -53.55
C LYS A 22 12.27 -39.44 -53.46
N VAL A 23 13.41 -39.48 -54.16
CA VAL A 23 14.35 -38.35 -54.22
C VAL A 23 13.68 -37.13 -54.86
N LEU A 24 12.96 -37.31 -55.96
CA LEU A 24 12.23 -36.23 -56.62
C LEU A 24 11.14 -35.63 -55.71
N ALA A 25 10.38 -36.46 -54.98
CA ALA A 25 9.38 -36.00 -54.04
C ALA A 25 10.00 -35.17 -52.89
N VAL A 26 11.13 -35.59 -52.33
CA VAL A 26 11.84 -34.84 -51.29
C VAL A 26 12.34 -33.49 -51.80
N VAL A 27 12.89 -33.45 -53.02
CA VAL A 27 13.35 -32.20 -53.65
C VAL A 27 12.17 -31.24 -53.90
N ILE A 28 11.04 -31.76 -54.39
CA ILE A 28 9.84 -30.94 -54.61
C ILE A 28 9.29 -30.40 -53.30
N ILE A 29 9.21 -31.22 -52.24
CA ILE A 29 8.75 -30.77 -50.92
C ILE A 29 9.70 -29.70 -50.34
N GLY A 30 11.02 -29.89 -50.48
CA GLY A 30 12.01 -28.90 -50.05
C GLY A 30 11.86 -27.56 -50.79
N LEU A 31 11.61 -27.59 -52.10
CA LEU A 31 11.35 -26.39 -52.90
C LEU A 31 10.04 -25.70 -52.48
N VAL A 32 8.97 -26.45 -52.26
CA VAL A 32 7.69 -25.88 -51.80
C VAL A 32 7.85 -25.25 -50.41
N ALA A 33 8.56 -25.91 -49.49
CA ALA A 33 8.85 -25.36 -48.17
C ALA A 33 9.70 -24.08 -48.25
N ALA A 34 10.73 -24.05 -49.10
CA ALA A 34 11.55 -22.85 -49.32
C ALA A 34 10.74 -21.69 -49.91
N VAL A 35 9.84 -21.97 -50.86
CA VAL A 35 8.92 -20.97 -51.43
C VAL A 35 7.95 -20.46 -50.37
N LEU A 36 7.39 -21.34 -49.53
CA LEU A 36 6.50 -20.94 -48.44
C LEU A 36 7.21 -20.08 -47.40
N VAL A 37 8.46 -20.43 -47.03
CA VAL A 37 9.29 -19.61 -46.12
C VAL A 37 9.63 -18.26 -46.74
N PHE A 38 9.96 -18.22 -48.04
CA PHE A 38 10.22 -16.96 -48.76
C PHE A 38 8.98 -16.08 -48.87
N LEU A 39 7.82 -16.67 -49.17
CA LEU A 39 6.55 -15.95 -49.23
C LEU A 39 6.13 -15.45 -47.84
N ALA A 40 6.31 -16.27 -46.78
CA ALA A 40 6.06 -15.86 -45.41
C ALA A 40 7.01 -14.73 -44.97
N TYR A 41 8.30 -14.81 -45.30
CA TYR A 41 9.27 -13.75 -45.03
C TYR A 41 8.89 -12.44 -45.75
N LYS A 42 8.49 -12.54 -47.01
CA LYS A 42 8.04 -11.39 -47.81
C LYS A 42 6.71 -10.80 -47.35
N SER A 43 5.79 -11.62 -46.83
CA SER A 43 4.49 -11.14 -46.33
C SER A 43 4.57 -10.61 -44.90
N LEU A 44 5.56 -11.02 -44.11
CA LEU A 44 5.75 -10.58 -42.72
C LEU A 44 6.63 -9.33 -42.60
N ASN A 45 7.57 -9.09 -43.52
CA ASN A 45 8.32 -7.84 -43.59
C ASN A 45 7.53 -6.77 -44.36
N LEU A 46 6.81 -5.92 -43.63
CA LEU A 46 6.27 -4.67 -44.16
C LEU A 46 7.37 -3.87 -44.88
N SER A 47 7.03 -3.25 -46.02
CA SER A 47 7.96 -2.34 -46.70
C SER A 47 8.43 -1.22 -45.75
N PRO A 48 9.65 -0.69 -45.90
CA PRO A 48 10.14 0.42 -45.08
C PRO A 48 9.15 1.60 -45.04
N GLU A 49 8.57 1.95 -46.18
CA GLU A 49 7.50 2.96 -46.29
C GLU A 49 6.27 2.61 -45.41
N ALA A 50 5.76 1.37 -45.49
CA ALA A 50 4.59 0.95 -44.70
C ALA A 50 4.89 0.91 -43.19
N ARG A 51 6.13 0.60 -42.79
CA ARG A 51 6.57 0.66 -41.39
C ARG A 51 6.63 2.09 -40.88
N ALA A 52 7.30 2.98 -41.62
CA ALA A 52 7.42 4.40 -41.28
C ALA A 52 6.03 5.07 -41.19
N ARG A 53 5.16 4.81 -42.17
CA ARG A 53 3.78 5.32 -42.18
C ARG A 53 3.01 4.88 -40.93
N ARG A 54 3.08 3.60 -40.60
CA ARG A 54 2.40 3.04 -39.41
C ARG A 54 2.98 3.60 -38.11
N ALA A 55 4.28 3.88 -38.05
CA ALA A 55 4.92 4.49 -36.90
C ALA A 55 4.41 5.93 -36.69
N ILE A 56 4.30 6.73 -37.76
CA ILE A 56 3.74 8.09 -37.72
C ILE A 56 2.27 8.06 -37.28
N GLU A 57 1.44 7.19 -37.86
CA GLU A 57 0.02 7.06 -37.49
C GLU A 57 -0.16 6.71 -36.00
N ARG A 58 0.73 5.88 -35.43
CA ARG A 58 0.71 5.57 -33.98
C ARG A 58 1.17 6.73 -33.13
N ALA A 59 2.18 7.47 -33.57
CA ALA A 59 2.65 8.67 -32.86
C ALA A 59 1.58 9.77 -32.84
N ASP A 60 0.83 9.94 -33.93
CA ASP A 60 -0.32 10.85 -34.02
C ASP A 60 -1.42 10.48 -33.02
N ALA A 61 -1.76 9.19 -32.93
CA ALA A 61 -2.73 8.71 -31.97
C ALA A 61 -2.26 8.93 -30.51
N ALA A 62 -0.97 8.72 -30.24
CA ALA A 62 -0.39 8.96 -28.92
C ALA A 62 -0.38 10.45 -28.54
N LEU A 63 -0.09 11.34 -29.49
CA LEU A 63 -0.18 12.79 -29.30
C LEU A 63 -1.61 13.22 -28.96
N ALA A 64 -2.60 12.76 -29.74
CA ALA A 64 -4.00 13.08 -29.48
C ALA A 64 -4.45 12.60 -28.09
N HIS A 65 -3.95 11.45 -27.63
CA HIS A 65 -4.21 10.97 -26.28
C HIS A 65 -3.52 11.86 -25.21
N ALA A 66 -2.25 12.21 -25.40
CA ALA A 66 -1.50 13.07 -24.47
C ALA A 66 -2.12 14.46 -24.33
N GLU A 67 -2.65 15.05 -25.41
CA GLU A 67 -3.32 16.36 -25.39
C GLU A 67 -4.65 16.37 -24.61
N THR A 68 -5.30 15.21 -24.47
CA THR A 68 -6.52 15.09 -23.67
C THR A 68 -6.24 14.96 -22.17
N GLN A 69 -4.98 14.76 -21.78
CA GLN A 69 -4.57 14.63 -20.38
C GLN A 69 -4.19 15.99 -19.79
N PRO A 70 -4.50 16.25 -18.50
CA PRO A 70 -4.07 17.48 -17.83
C PRO A 70 -2.55 17.45 -17.58
N LEU A 71 -1.78 18.16 -18.41
CA LEU A 71 -0.33 18.25 -18.29
C LEU A 71 0.12 19.47 -17.45
N PRO A 72 1.01 19.29 -16.45
CA PRO A 72 1.60 20.40 -15.70
C PRO A 72 2.43 21.35 -16.58
N SER A 73 2.63 22.59 -16.14
CA SER A 73 3.28 23.63 -16.95
C SER A 73 4.73 23.37 -17.31
N HIS A 74 5.47 22.56 -16.53
CA HIS A 74 6.87 22.23 -16.79
C HIS A 74 7.04 21.16 -17.89
N TRP A 75 6.04 20.28 -18.09
CA TRP A 75 6.05 19.27 -19.15
C TRP A 75 5.68 19.81 -20.54
N LYS A 76 5.36 21.11 -20.63
CA LYS A 76 5.06 21.75 -21.91
C LYS A 76 6.25 21.70 -22.85
N ASP A 77 7.46 21.88 -22.32
CA ASP A 77 8.68 21.87 -23.13
C ASP A 77 8.98 20.45 -23.67
N GLU A 78 8.72 19.40 -22.88
CA GLU A 78 8.88 18.00 -23.33
C GLU A 78 7.80 17.57 -24.33
N LEU A 79 6.56 18.06 -24.18
CA LEU A 79 5.51 17.85 -25.17
C LEU A 79 5.86 18.51 -26.51
N GLU A 80 6.39 19.73 -26.48
CA GLU A 80 6.83 20.44 -27.70
C GLU A 80 8.05 19.75 -28.35
N GLN A 81 9.02 19.26 -27.56
CA GLN A 81 10.15 18.48 -28.11
C GLN A 81 9.68 17.20 -28.80
N ALA A 82 8.73 16.47 -28.21
CA ALA A 82 8.16 15.27 -28.82
C ALA A 82 7.37 15.59 -30.10
N ARG A 83 6.67 16.73 -30.14
CA ARG A 83 5.99 17.25 -31.34
C ARG A 83 6.97 17.60 -32.46
N ASP A 84 8.08 18.26 -32.12
CA ASP A 84 9.14 18.55 -33.08
C ASP A 84 9.73 17.27 -33.68
N GLN A 85 9.95 16.26 -32.84
CA GLN A 85 10.45 14.95 -33.30
C GLN A 85 9.47 14.22 -34.22
N LEU A 86 8.16 14.31 -33.96
CA LEU A 86 7.13 13.80 -34.86
C LEU A 86 7.08 14.58 -36.19
N ASN A 87 7.29 15.90 -36.16
CA ASN A 87 7.37 16.71 -37.37
C ASN A 87 8.60 16.36 -38.21
N MET A 88 9.75 16.10 -37.58
CA MET A 88 10.94 15.59 -38.27
C MET A 88 10.66 14.24 -38.94
N ALA A 89 9.99 13.32 -38.24
CA ALA A 89 9.61 12.03 -38.83
C ALA A 89 8.73 12.19 -40.09
N ARG A 90 7.79 13.14 -40.07
CA ARG A 90 6.95 13.46 -41.23
C ARG A 90 7.76 14.08 -42.38
N SER A 91 8.75 14.91 -42.08
CA SER A 91 9.66 15.48 -43.08
C SER A 91 10.48 14.39 -43.77
N GLU A 92 11.12 13.50 -42.99
CA GLU A 92 11.89 12.38 -43.53
C GLU A 92 11.00 11.44 -44.37
N TYR A 93 9.76 11.21 -43.94
CA TYR A 93 8.78 10.47 -44.73
C TYR A 93 8.47 11.18 -46.06
N ALA A 94 8.26 12.49 -46.07
CA ALA A 94 8.01 13.24 -47.30
C ALA A 94 9.20 13.19 -48.28
N GLU A 95 10.42 13.13 -47.76
CA GLU A 95 11.68 13.00 -48.53
C GLU A 95 11.98 11.57 -48.97
N GLN A 96 11.12 10.60 -48.65
CA GLN A 96 11.30 9.18 -48.93
C GLN A 96 12.43 8.49 -48.14
N ASN A 97 12.89 9.11 -47.04
CA ASN A 97 13.86 8.57 -46.11
C ASN A 97 13.16 7.71 -45.04
N TRP A 98 12.55 6.61 -45.47
CA TRP A 98 11.69 5.77 -44.61
C TRP A 98 12.43 5.17 -43.41
N GLU A 99 13.72 4.85 -43.58
CA GLU A 99 14.55 4.24 -42.53
C GLU A 99 14.87 5.23 -41.40
N ASP A 100 14.86 6.54 -41.66
CA ASP A 100 15.06 7.59 -40.66
C ASP A 100 13.72 8.07 -40.07
N ALA A 101 12.64 8.06 -40.87
CA ALA A 101 11.30 8.41 -40.42
C ALA A 101 10.74 7.46 -39.35
N GLU A 102 10.95 6.15 -39.49
CA GLU A 102 10.47 5.12 -38.55
C GLU A 102 10.98 5.33 -37.11
N PRO A 103 12.30 5.42 -36.84
CA PRO A 103 12.81 5.58 -35.48
C PRO A 103 12.47 6.93 -34.86
N LEU A 104 12.36 8.00 -35.66
CA LEU A 104 11.91 9.32 -35.19
C LEU A 104 10.45 9.26 -34.71
N ALA A 105 9.56 8.67 -35.51
CA ALA A 105 8.16 8.50 -35.14
C ALA A 105 7.96 7.59 -33.92
N ASP A 106 8.72 6.50 -33.81
CA ASP A 106 8.64 5.60 -32.66
C ASP A 106 9.17 6.23 -31.37
N SER A 107 10.17 7.11 -31.48
CA SER A 107 10.71 7.86 -30.33
C SER A 107 9.70 8.89 -29.84
N ALA A 108 9.11 9.68 -30.75
CA ALA A 108 8.05 10.61 -30.42
C ALA A 108 6.84 9.90 -29.78
N ARG A 109 6.41 8.76 -30.34
CA ARG A 109 5.34 7.93 -29.77
C ARG A 109 5.63 7.53 -28.32
N LYS A 110 6.83 7.02 -28.03
CA LYS A 110 7.21 6.61 -26.67
C LYS A 110 7.20 7.80 -25.70
N GLN A 111 7.61 8.98 -26.14
CA GLN A 111 7.53 10.20 -25.33
C GLN A 111 6.09 10.62 -25.08
N PHE A 112 5.20 10.60 -26.08
CA PHE A 112 3.77 10.88 -25.88
C PHE A 112 3.10 9.86 -24.98
N GLU A 113 3.42 8.57 -25.11
CA GLU A 113 2.93 7.52 -24.20
C GLU A 113 3.45 7.73 -22.77
N ALA A 114 4.70 8.18 -22.60
CA ALA A 114 5.25 8.54 -21.30
C ALA A 114 4.56 9.78 -20.72
N LEU A 115 4.26 10.80 -21.52
CA LEU A 115 3.53 12.01 -21.09
C LEU A 115 2.06 11.70 -20.75
N ALA A 116 1.39 10.87 -21.55
CA ALA A 116 0.03 10.43 -21.28
C ALA A 116 -0.04 9.50 -20.06
N GLY A 117 0.94 8.61 -19.89
CA GLY A 117 1.10 7.77 -18.71
C GLY A 117 1.55 8.54 -17.46
N ALA A 118 2.30 9.64 -17.62
CA ALA A 118 2.66 10.56 -16.55
C ALA A 118 1.45 11.36 -16.04
N GLY A 119 0.43 11.58 -16.87
CA GLY A 119 -0.88 12.05 -16.39
C GLY A 119 -1.51 11.12 -15.33
N ASP A 120 -1.27 9.81 -15.43
CA ASP A 120 -1.69 8.79 -14.46
C ASP A 120 -0.61 8.49 -13.38
N GLN A 121 0.67 8.79 -13.65
CA GLN A 121 1.80 8.44 -12.78
C GLN A 121 2.46 9.61 -12.03
N GLU A 122 2.14 10.86 -12.33
CA GLU A 122 2.75 12.05 -11.72
C GLU A 122 1.74 13.01 -11.04
N LEU A 123 0.52 12.53 -10.77
CA LEU A 123 -0.36 13.11 -9.73
C LEU A 123 -0.06 12.56 -8.32
N VAL A 124 1.05 11.85 -8.13
CA VAL A 124 1.42 11.27 -6.83
C VAL A 124 2.10 12.37 -6.01
N GLY A 125 1.32 13.02 -5.16
CA GLY A 125 1.86 13.96 -4.17
C GLY A 125 3.02 13.38 -3.36
N VAL A 126 3.72 14.23 -2.60
CA VAL A 126 4.93 13.87 -1.85
C VAL A 126 4.74 12.71 -0.87
N GLY A 127 3.49 12.44 -0.51
CA GLY A 127 3.06 11.22 0.15
C GLY A 127 1.59 10.94 -0.08
N ARG A 128 1.06 9.95 0.64
CA ARG A 128 -0.37 9.62 0.66
C ARG A 128 -0.80 9.13 2.02
N PHE A 129 -2.06 9.37 2.37
CA PHE A 129 -2.65 8.77 3.55
C PHE A 129 -2.70 7.24 3.41
N PHE A 130 -1.96 6.53 4.26
CA PHE A 130 -1.89 5.09 4.28
C PHE A 130 -3.02 4.47 5.12
N SER A 131 -3.28 5.03 6.30
CA SER A 131 -4.40 4.64 7.15
C SER A 131 -4.91 5.85 7.94
N LEU A 132 -6.21 5.90 8.24
CA LEU A 132 -6.80 6.94 9.08
C LEU A 132 -7.92 6.34 9.93
N GLU A 133 -8.17 6.92 11.10
CA GLU A 133 -9.32 6.62 11.94
C GLU A 133 -9.84 7.90 12.60
N GLY A 134 -11.15 8.00 12.81
CA GLY A 134 -11.80 9.19 13.36
C GLY A 134 -11.72 10.40 12.42
N ARG A 135 -11.89 11.60 12.98
CA ARG A 135 -11.86 12.85 12.19
C ARG A 135 -10.44 13.26 11.81
N VAL A 136 -10.13 13.14 10.52
CA VAL A 136 -8.93 13.69 9.89
C VAL A 136 -9.34 14.59 8.74
N GLN A 137 -8.74 15.77 8.67
CA GLN A 137 -9.06 16.74 7.63
C GLN A 137 -7.79 17.26 6.97
N LEU A 138 -7.92 17.54 5.70
CA LEU A 138 -6.88 18.06 4.82
C LEU A 138 -7.33 19.44 4.33
N GLN A 139 -6.42 20.39 4.25
CA GLN A 139 -6.64 21.67 3.59
C GLN A 139 -5.55 21.80 2.54
N ARG A 140 -5.96 21.99 1.28
CA ARG A 140 -5.03 22.10 0.15
C ARG A 140 -4.25 23.39 0.21
N ALA A 141 -3.01 23.34 -0.27
CA ALA A 141 -2.16 24.52 -0.42
C ALA A 141 -2.92 25.67 -1.14
N GLY A 142 -2.93 26.85 -0.53
CA GLY A 142 -3.61 28.04 -1.07
C GLY A 142 -5.15 28.04 -0.97
N GLN A 143 -5.76 26.98 -0.43
CA GLN A 143 -7.20 26.91 -0.18
C GLN A 143 -7.50 27.16 1.30
N THR A 144 -8.69 27.68 1.59
CA THR A 144 -9.15 27.97 2.96
C THR A 144 -10.10 26.91 3.50
N GLU A 145 -10.63 26.05 2.65
CA GLU A 145 -11.58 25.00 3.04
C GLU A 145 -10.86 23.75 3.55
N TRP A 146 -11.50 23.07 4.48
CA TRP A 146 -11.03 21.80 5.03
C TRP A 146 -11.90 20.66 4.51
N GLU A 147 -11.28 19.73 3.79
CA GLU A 147 -11.91 18.50 3.32
C GLU A 147 -11.67 17.35 4.30
N THR A 148 -12.60 16.40 4.37
CA THR A 148 -12.39 15.16 5.13
C THR A 148 -11.41 14.28 4.38
N ALA A 149 -10.32 13.88 5.04
CA ALA A 149 -9.33 13.00 4.44
C ALA A 149 -9.85 11.55 4.43
N HIS A 150 -9.51 10.80 3.39
CA HIS A 150 -9.75 9.35 3.30
C HIS A 150 -8.48 8.63 2.84
N GLN A 151 -8.52 7.30 2.91
CA GLN A 151 -7.36 6.48 2.55
C GLN A 151 -6.96 6.72 1.09
N ASN A 152 -5.66 6.66 0.83
CA ASN A 152 -5.01 6.83 -0.47
C ASN A 152 -5.12 8.22 -1.11
N ILE A 153 -5.66 9.24 -0.43
CA ILE A 153 -5.54 10.62 -0.90
C ILE A 153 -4.05 11.02 -0.93
N PRO A 154 -3.54 11.58 -2.05
CA PRO A 154 -2.21 12.16 -2.09
C PRO A 154 -2.15 13.48 -1.32
N VAL A 155 -1.04 13.72 -0.64
CA VAL A 155 -0.70 14.99 0.02
C VAL A 155 0.40 15.71 -0.75
N PHE A 156 0.31 17.04 -0.83
CA PHE A 156 1.26 17.89 -1.55
C PHE A 156 1.96 18.85 -0.60
N ASN A 157 3.05 19.46 -1.07
CA ASN A 157 3.71 20.53 -0.32
C ASN A 157 2.78 21.74 -0.17
N GLY A 158 2.76 22.31 1.04
CA GLY A 158 1.84 23.36 1.46
C GLY A 158 0.46 22.87 1.93
N ASP A 159 0.17 21.56 1.86
CA ASP A 159 -1.06 21.01 2.43
C ASP A 159 -1.00 21.05 3.96
N PHE A 160 -2.12 21.39 4.58
CA PHE A 160 -2.30 21.30 6.03
C PHE A 160 -3.09 20.06 6.40
N VAL A 161 -2.62 19.34 7.41
CA VAL A 161 -3.31 18.16 7.96
C VAL A 161 -3.69 18.44 9.41
N ARG A 162 -4.95 18.18 9.76
CA ARG A 162 -5.43 18.25 11.14
C ARG A 162 -6.14 16.98 11.59
N THR A 163 -5.90 16.57 12.82
CA THR A 163 -6.58 15.43 13.47
C THR A 163 -7.40 15.93 14.65
N GLY A 164 -8.63 15.44 14.77
CA GLY A 164 -9.48 15.70 15.94
C GLY A 164 -9.04 14.91 17.18
N ARG A 165 -9.78 15.04 18.28
CA ARG A 165 -9.58 14.25 19.51
C ARG A 165 -9.70 12.74 19.32
N ASP A 166 -10.43 12.34 18.30
CA ASP A 166 -10.71 10.99 17.84
C ASP A 166 -9.84 10.61 16.61
N GLY A 167 -9.15 11.60 16.02
CA GLY A 167 -8.44 11.46 14.77
C GLY A 167 -7.04 10.87 14.92
N ASN A 168 -6.72 9.87 14.12
CA ASN A 168 -5.36 9.37 13.92
C ASN A 168 -5.11 9.21 12.42
N ALA A 169 -3.89 9.51 11.98
CA ALA A 169 -3.53 9.34 10.57
C ALA A 169 -2.10 8.82 10.41
N GLU A 170 -1.90 8.04 9.35
CA GLU A 170 -0.59 7.58 8.90
C GLU A 170 -0.39 8.05 7.46
N ILE A 171 0.71 8.76 7.20
CA ILE A 171 1.09 9.22 5.86
C ILE A 171 2.37 8.48 5.46
N LEU A 172 2.32 7.80 4.33
CA LEU A 172 3.47 7.17 3.70
C LEU A 172 4.01 8.10 2.62
N PHE A 173 5.24 8.57 2.79
CA PHE A 173 5.92 9.43 1.82
C PHE A 173 6.63 8.61 0.75
N ALA A 174 6.91 9.23 -0.39
CA ALA A 174 7.52 8.56 -1.53
C ALA A 174 8.97 8.11 -1.28
N ASP A 175 9.66 8.69 -0.29
CA ASP A 175 10.97 8.24 0.20
C ASP A 175 10.90 6.98 1.09
N GLY A 176 9.69 6.47 1.36
CA GLY A 176 9.43 5.30 2.19
C GLY A 176 9.35 5.58 3.68
N SER A 177 9.44 6.84 4.11
CA SER A 177 9.23 7.22 5.51
C SER A 177 7.73 7.23 5.86
N LEU A 178 7.42 6.82 7.08
CA LEU A 178 6.05 6.74 7.60
C LEU A 178 5.89 7.73 8.76
N TYR A 179 4.85 8.56 8.70
CA TYR A 179 4.56 9.55 9.73
C TYR A 179 3.21 9.23 10.35
N ARG A 180 3.20 9.03 11.66
CA ARG A 180 1.99 8.73 12.44
C ARG A 180 1.61 9.96 13.24
N ILE A 181 0.49 10.56 12.87
CA ILE A 181 -0.06 11.79 13.42
C ILE A 181 -1.05 11.42 14.52
N SER A 182 -0.78 11.90 15.73
CA SER A 182 -1.59 11.61 16.92
C SER A 182 -2.84 12.49 16.96
N PRO A 183 -3.81 12.23 17.86
CA PRO A 183 -4.98 13.09 18.02
C PRO A 183 -4.62 14.53 18.42
N ASN A 184 -5.48 15.47 18.08
CA ASN A 184 -5.31 16.91 18.34
C ASN A 184 -4.01 17.48 17.77
N SER A 185 -3.64 17.08 16.55
CA SER A 185 -2.43 17.57 15.88
C SER A 185 -2.76 18.44 14.69
N LEU A 186 -1.88 19.39 14.41
CA LEU A 186 -1.90 20.25 13.23
C LEU A 186 -0.50 20.35 12.66
N LEU A 187 -0.37 20.12 11.36
CA LEU A 187 0.90 20.20 10.64
C LEU A 187 0.73 20.70 9.22
N GLU A 188 1.83 21.16 8.65
CA GLU A 188 1.98 21.56 7.26
C GLU A 188 3.06 20.68 6.60
N ILE A 189 2.76 20.22 5.39
CA ILE A 189 3.62 19.31 4.62
C ILE A 189 4.64 20.14 3.82
N HIS A 190 5.94 19.91 4.02
CA HIS A 190 7.04 20.54 3.26
C HIS A 190 8.10 19.50 2.85
N HIS A 191 7.70 18.50 2.09
CA HIS A 191 8.58 17.41 1.71
C HIS A 191 9.28 17.68 0.37
N GLU A 192 10.55 18.08 0.41
CA GLU A 192 11.41 18.19 -0.77
C GLU A 192 12.25 16.91 -0.94
N MET A 193 12.33 16.39 -2.18
CA MET A 193 13.15 15.23 -2.53
C MET A 193 14.60 15.62 -2.88
N SER A 194 15.22 16.52 -2.12
CA SER A 194 16.64 16.86 -2.35
C SER A 194 17.53 16.17 -1.33
N ARG A 195 18.68 15.65 -1.79
CA ARG A 195 19.74 15.10 -0.90
C ARG A 195 20.34 16.16 0.04
N GLU A 196 20.14 17.44 -0.27
CA GLU A 196 20.69 18.58 0.48
C GLU A 196 19.68 19.20 1.46
N SER A 197 18.38 18.93 1.27
CA SER A 197 17.28 19.37 2.15
C SER A 197 16.29 18.21 2.32
N PRO A 198 16.50 17.29 3.29
CA PRO A 198 15.57 16.21 3.52
C PRO A 198 14.20 16.76 3.92
N GLY A 199 13.15 16.17 3.35
CA GLY A 199 11.78 16.63 3.49
C GLY A 199 11.41 17.06 4.91
N THR A 200 10.90 18.27 5.01
CA THR A 200 10.55 18.93 6.27
C THR A 200 9.06 18.79 6.53
N ILE A 201 8.66 18.38 7.73
CA ILE A 201 7.29 18.63 8.19
C ILE A 201 7.34 19.79 9.16
N LYS A 202 6.46 20.77 9.00
CA LYS A 202 6.25 21.80 10.01
C LYS A 202 5.12 21.38 10.93
N MET A 203 5.47 20.98 12.14
CA MET A 203 4.50 20.69 13.20
C MET A 203 4.12 21.99 13.91
N VAL A 204 2.82 22.27 13.97
CA VAL A 204 2.26 23.45 14.66
C VAL A 204 1.83 23.10 16.08
N ALA A 205 1.15 21.97 16.26
CA ALA A 205 0.70 21.50 17.57
C ALA A 205 0.47 19.99 17.57
N GLY A 206 0.52 19.39 18.75
CA GLY A 206 0.27 17.97 18.95
C GLY A 206 1.51 17.11 18.70
N ARG A 207 1.32 15.85 18.33
CA ARG A 207 2.39 14.85 18.32
C ARG A 207 2.46 14.07 17.02
N ILE A 208 3.68 13.94 16.50
CA ILE A 208 4.00 13.10 15.35
C ILE A 208 5.07 12.07 15.72
N ASN A 209 4.95 10.85 15.21
CA ASN A 209 5.99 9.83 15.29
C ASN A 209 6.49 9.56 13.87
N VAL A 210 7.77 9.76 13.64
CA VAL A 210 8.43 9.62 12.33
C VAL A 210 9.25 8.34 12.33
N TYR A 211 9.09 7.56 11.27
CA TYR A 211 9.78 6.29 11.04
C TYR A 211 10.56 6.43 9.73
N THR A 212 11.87 6.53 9.83
CA THR A 212 12.78 6.58 8.68
C THR A 212 13.35 5.19 8.40
N SER A 213 13.65 4.92 7.14
CA SER A 213 14.34 3.71 6.69
C SER A 213 15.62 4.09 5.97
N GLY A 214 15.57 4.35 4.66
CA GLY A 214 16.74 4.68 3.84
C GLY A 214 17.15 6.16 3.82
N ALA A 215 16.21 7.08 4.05
CA ALA A 215 16.43 8.53 3.98
C ALA A 215 16.21 9.21 5.34
N PRO A 216 16.99 10.25 5.68
CA PRO A 216 16.72 11.10 6.84
C PRO A 216 15.47 11.96 6.61
N SER A 217 14.93 12.52 7.68
CA SER A 217 13.75 13.38 7.67
C SER A 217 13.97 14.59 8.59
N THR A 218 13.29 15.71 8.33
CA THR A 218 13.30 16.85 9.25
C THR A 218 11.90 17.15 9.76
N VAL A 219 11.78 17.43 11.06
CA VAL A 219 10.58 18.02 11.64
C VAL A 219 10.95 19.38 12.23
N THR A 220 10.30 20.42 11.74
CA THR A 220 10.44 21.78 12.28
C THR A 220 9.22 22.13 13.12
N THR A 221 9.47 22.88 14.19
CA THR A 221 8.49 23.53 15.05
C THR A 221 8.93 24.98 15.22
N ASP A 222 8.17 25.81 15.93
CA ASP A 222 8.60 27.18 16.20
C ASP A 222 9.79 27.24 17.17
N SER A 223 9.94 26.24 18.06
CA SER A 223 11.03 26.20 19.06
C SER A 223 12.29 25.44 18.60
N ALA A 224 12.18 24.49 17.67
CA ALA A 224 13.30 23.66 17.23
C ALA A 224 13.16 23.10 15.82
N ALA A 225 14.32 22.79 15.22
CA ALA A 225 14.44 21.91 14.06
C ALA A 225 15.04 20.57 14.52
N THR A 226 14.38 19.48 14.15
CA THR A 226 14.80 18.11 14.48
C THR A 226 15.16 17.38 13.20
N GLU A 227 16.43 17.14 12.99
CA GLU A 227 16.94 16.28 11.90
C GLU A 227 16.97 14.84 12.42
N ILE A 228 16.24 13.96 11.77
CA ILE A 228 16.05 12.54 12.11
C ILE A 228 16.89 11.73 11.14
N ASP A 229 17.84 10.97 11.67
CA ASP A 229 18.72 10.15 10.83
C ASP A 229 17.92 9.01 10.16
N ARG A 230 18.53 8.31 9.21
CA ARG A 230 17.99 7.06 8.65
C ARG A 230 17.80 5.99 9.73
N ASP A 231 17.00 4.96 9.42
CA ASP A 231 16.73 3.83 10.31
C ASP A 231 16.32 4.21 11.76
N SER A 232 15.59 5.32 11.89
CA SER A 232 15.27 5.95 13.17
C SER A 232 13.76 5.98 13.44
N ARG A 233 13.41 6.02 14.72
CA ARG A 233 12.04 6.21 15.19
C ARG A 233 12.01 7.31 16.25
N VAL A 234 11.43 8.43 15.89
CA VAL A 234 11.51 9.65 16.69
C VAL A 234 10.12 10.26 16.84
N ALA A 235 9.74 10.59 18.07
CA ALA A 235 8.56 11.37 18.35
C ALA A 235 8.92 12.84 18.55
N VAL A 236 8.10 13.72 17.96
CA VAL A 236 8.13 15.16 18.19
C VAL A 236 6.76 15.56 18.73
N ASP A 237 6.75 16.15 19.92
CA ASP A 237 5.55 16.54 20.66
C ASP A 237 5.60 18.04 20.97
N VAL A 238 4.69 18.79 20.37
CA VAL A 238 4.56 20.25 20.51
C VAL A 238 3.41 20.54 21.47
N ALA A 239 3.72 21.20 22.59
CA ALA A 239 2.74 21.63 23.56
C ALA A 239 1.72 22.59 22.91
N ALA A 240 0.48 22.60 23.38
CA ALA A 240 -0.60 23.40 22.79
C ALA A 240 -0.38 24.93 22.87
N ASP A 241 0.50 25.39 23.76
CA ASP A 241 0.93 26.80 23.89
C ASP A 241 2.15 27.13 23.02
N ASP A 242 2.67 26.13 22.28
CA ASP A 242 3.86 26.18 21.44
C ASP A 242 5.13 26.70 22.15
N GLN A 243 5.15 26.63 23.49
CA GLN A 243 6.31 27.07 24.27
C GLN A 243 7.36 25.98 24.41
N LYS A 244 7.00 24.72 24.13
CA LYS A 244 7.85 23.55 24.36
C LYS A 244 7.64 22.50 23.27
N THR A 245 8.74 22.08 22.66
CA THR A 245 8.82 20.87 21.83
C THR A 245 9.63 19.80 22.56
N THR A 246 9.03 18.64 22.80
CA THR A 246 9.73 17.46 23.34
C THR A 246 10.08 16.53 22.20
N VAL A 247 11.34 16.14 22.10
CA VAL A 247 11.83 15.19 21.10
C VAL A 247 12.34 13.95 21.80
N ALA A 248 11.88 12.78 21.37
CA ALA A 248 12.24 11.48 21.94
C ALA A 248 12.67 10.52 20.82
N ALA A 249 13.92 10.04 20.88
CA ALA A 249 14.42 9.02 19.98
C ALA A 249 14.24 7.64 20.61
N PHE A 250 13.37 6.82 20.06
CA PHE A 250 13.12 5.46 20.54
C PHE A 250 14.03 4.43 19.89
N GLN A 251 14.43 4.70 18.65
CA GLN A 251 15.41 3.93 17.87
C GLN A 251 16.21 4.90 16.99
N GLY A 252 17.48 4.59 16.75
CA GLY A 252 18.35 5.42 15.91
C GLY A 252 18.76 6.72 16.60
N SER A 253 18.81 7.82 15.85
CA SER A 253 19.26 9.10 16.40
C SER A 253 18.56 10.31 15.77
N ALA A 254 18.58 11.43 16.50
CA ALA A 254 18.14 12.71 15.98
C ALA A 254 19.00 13.85 16.52
N ARG A 255 19.17 14.89 15.70
CA ARG A 255 19.84 16.13 16.04
C ARG A 255 18.78 17.20 16.25
N VAL A 256 18.67 17.70 17.48
CA VAL A 256 17.72 18.74 17.87
C VAL A 256 18.47 20.05 17.97
N ARG A 257 18.16 20.98 17.07
CA ARG A 257 18.70 22.34 17.06
C ARG A 257 17.62 23.31 17.49
N SER A 258 17.91 24.16 18.47
CA SER A 258 16.97 25.21 18.83
C SER A 258 16.98 26.31 17.77
N ASN A 259 15.79 26.78 17.39
CA ASN A 259 15.64 27.87 16.43
C ASN A 259 16.13 29.21 16.98
N ARG A 260 16.22 29.34 18.32
CA ARG A 260 16.75 30.51 19.01
C ARG A 260 17.97 30.11 19.84
N GLY A 261 19.05 30.85 19.75
CA GLY A 261 20.25 30.62 20.56
C GLY A 261 21.24 29.58 20.03
N GLY A 262 20.96 28.93 18.88
CA GLY A 262 21.93 28.13 18.12
C GLY A 262 22.46 26.87 18.83
N ARG A 263 21.89 26.49 19.99
CA ARG A 263 22.25 25.26 20.69
C ARG A 263 21.74 24.06 19.93
N GLU A 264 22.52 23.00 19.99
CA GLU A 264 22.21 21.72 19.35
C GLU A 264 22.55 20.57 20.27
N VAL A 265 21.71 19.55 20.28
CA VAL A 265 21.91 18.30 21.01
C VAL A 265 21.55 17.13 20.12
N VAL A 266 22.47 16.17 19.96
CA VAL A 266 22.19 14.88 19.33
C VAL A 266 21.67 13.93 20.39
N ILE A 267 20.48 13.37 20.22
CA ILE A 267 19.91 12.30 21.05
C ILE A 267 20.02 10.95 20.34
N GLY A 268 20.37 9.91 21.10
CA GLY A 268 20.40 8.53 20.62
C GLY A 268 19.19 7.72 21.09
N GLU A 269 19.25 6.41 20.88
CA GLU A 269 18.22 5.49 21.33
C GLU A 269 17.88 5.66 22.81
N ARG A 270 16.57 5.76 23.09
CA ARG A 270 15.99 5.93 24.43
C ARG A 270 16.51 7.18 25.15
N GLU A 271 16.70 8.26 24.39
CA GLU A 271 16.98 9.58 24.92
C GLU A 271 15.92 10.59 24.47
N ALA A 272 15.63 11.55 25.34
CA ALA A 272 14.75 12.66 25.04
C ALA A 272 15.36 13.98 25.49
N VAL A 273 14.97 15.06 24.82
CA VAL A 273 15.23 16.44 25.21
C VAL A 273 13.98 17.29 25.00
N ALA A 274 13.86 18.39 25.71
CA ALA A 274 12.87 19.42 25.42
C ALA A 274 13.57 20.71 24.97
N ALA A 275 13.14 21.24 23.84
CA ALA A 275 13.48 22.56 23.37
C ALA A 275 12.37 23.54 23.76
N MET A 276 12.76 24.67 24.35
CA MET A 276 11.86 25.73 24.75
C MET A 276 11.89 26.86 23.73
N ALA A 277 10.76 27.58 23.56
CA ALA A 277 10.68 28.75 22.69
C ALA A 277 11.65 29.89 23.09
N SER A 278 12.19 29.86 24.31
CA SER A 278 13.25 30.76 24.78
C SER A 278 14.63 30.48 24.19
N GLY A 279 14.83 29.35 23.50
CA GLY A 279 16.12 28.91 22.96
C GLY A 279 16.89 27.93 23.84
N THR A 280 16.33 27.55 24.99
CA THR A 280 16.97 26.58 25.90
C THR A 280 16.62 25.16 25.50
N ILE A 281 17.61 24.26 25.51
CA ILE A 281 17.43 22.81 25.41
C ILE A 281 17.74 22.21 26.78
N THR A 282 16.87 21.33 27.29
CA THR A 282 17.09 20.64 28.56
C THR A 282 18.26 19.65 28.46
N GLU A 283 18.76 19.20 29.60
CA GLU A 283 19.61 18.02 29.63
C GLU A 283 18.90 16.79 29.05
N LYS A 284 19.70 15.84 28.55
CA LYS A 284 19.20 14.56 28.03
C LYS A 284 18.54 13.75 29.15
N GLN A 285 17.33 13.28 28.88
CA GLN A 285 16.59 12.38 29.76
C GLN A 285 16.64 10.97 29.20
N LYS A 286 16.77 9.97 30.07
CA LYS A 286 16.67 8.57 29.68
C LYS A 286 15.20 8.15 29.60
N ILE A 287 14.87 7.46 28.51
CA ILE A 287 13.55 6.86 28.29
C ILE A 287 13.61 5.38 28.72
N PRO A 288 12.65 4.90 29.53
CA PRO A 288 12.55 3.48 29.84
C PRO A 288 12.31 2.61 28.59
N ALA A 289 12.62 1.32 28.69
CA ALA A 289 12.13 0.35 27.72
C ALA A 289 10.59 0.22 27.82
N PRO A 290 9.88 -0.06 26.70
CA PRO A 290 8.45 -0.31 26.73
C PRO A 290 8.13 -1.54 27.59
N PRO A 291 7.08 -1.49 28.44
CA PRO A 291 6.69 -2.66 29.22
C PRO A 291 6.22 -3.82 28.33
N TYR A 292 6.36 -5.03 28.85
CA TYR A 292 5.89 -6.26 28.21
C TYR A 292 4.54 -6.67 28.79
N PRO A 293 3.44 -6.63 28.01
CA PRO A 293 2.14 -7.11 28.46
C PRO A 293 2.18 -8.62 28.66
N VAL A 294 1.73 -9.10 29.82
CA VAL A 294 1.77 -10.52 30.20
C VAL A 294 0.38 -11.14 30.16
N GLU A 295 -0.56 -10.59 30.93
CA GLU A 295 -1.95 -11.04 30.97
C GLU A 295 -2.92 -9.89 30.66
N PRO A 296 -4.04 -10.14 29.98
CA PRO A 296 -4.39 -11.41 29.36
C PRO A 296 -3.50 -11.75 28.16
N ARG A 297 -3.35 -13.05 27.87
CA ARG A 297 -2.76 -13.51 26.59
C ARG A 297 -3.45 -12.84 25.40
N ASN A 298 -2.70 -12.66 24.31
CA ASN A 298 -3.26 -12.04 23.11
C ASN A 298 -4.38 -12.93 22.56
N ASN A 299 -5.50 -12.32 22.20
CA ASN A 299 -6.73 -12.97 21.74
C ASN A 299 -7.44 -13.84 22.78
N ALA A 300 -7.21 -13.62 24.08
CA ALA A 300 -7.99 -14.29 25.12
C ALA A 300 -9.50 -13.96 24.97
N GLY A 301 -10.34 -14.93 25.33
CA GLY A 301 -11.79 -14.80 25.41
C GLY A 301 -12.25 -14.79 26.86
N PHE A 302 -13.22 -13.95 27.18
CA PHE A 302 -13.85 -13.86 28.48
C PHE A 302 -15.37 -13.86 28.32
N ASP A 303 -16.08 -14.46 29.25
CA ASP A 303 -17.51 -14.26 29.37
C ASP A 303 -17.80 -13.15 30.38
N LEU A 304 -18.70 -12.23 30.04
CA LEU A 304 -19.02 -11.06 30.86
C LEU A 304 -19.69 -11.43 32.19
N VAL A 305 -20.46 -12.52 32.21
CA VAL A 305 -21.18 -13.01 33.39
C VAL A 305 -20.25 -13.84 34.27
N GLU A 306 -19.47 -14.76 33.68
CA GLU A 306 -18.56 -15.61 34.43
C GLU A 306 -17.28 -14.86 34.86
N ASN A 307 -16.79 -13.91 34.06
CA ASN A 307 -15.54 -13.19 34.28
C ASN A 307 -15.73 -11.66 34.22
N PRO A 308 -16.57 -11.05 35.08
CA PRO A 308 -16.86 -9.62 35.04
C PRO A 308 -15.65 -8.72 35.40
N MET A 309 -14.58 -9.31 35.95
CA MET A 309 -13.35 -8.63 36.33
C MET A 309 -12.16 -9.43 35.82
N ILE A 310 -11.30 -8.79 35.02
CA ILE A 310 -10.08 -9.41 34.49
C ILE A 310 -8.83 -8.66 34.96
N ALA A 311 -7.71 -9.36 35.06
CA ALA A 311 -6.41 -8.76 35.36
C ALA A 311 -5.71 -8.33 34.06
N LEU A 312 -5.21 -7.10 34.06
CA LEU A 312 -4.23 -6.61 33.09
C LEU A 312 -2.89 -6.55 33.81
N ALA A 313 -1.91 -7.32 33.38
CA ALA A 313 -0.60 -7.41 34.03
C ALA A 313 0.53 -7.20 33.02
N TRP A 314 1.60 -6.53 33.43
CA TRP A 314 2.76 -6.22 32.61
C TRP A 314 4.05 -6.36 33.41
N ARG A 315 5.18 -6.42 32.70
CA ARG A 315 6.54 -6.40 33.27
C ARG A 315 7.36 -5.27 32.66
N GLY A 316 8.38 -4.81 33.35
CA GLY A 316 9.31 -3.80 32.83
C GLY A 316 9.00 -2.36 33.23
N ARG A 317 8.14 -2.13 34.22
CA ARG A 317 8.01 -0.81 34.84
C ARG A 317 9.32 -0.45 35.58
N PRO A 318 9.82 0.79 35.46
CA PRO A 318 10.96 1.24 36.25
C PRO A 318 10.65 1.19 37.75
N ARG A 319 11.64 0.88 38.60
CA ARG A 319 11.44 0.68 40.04
C ARG A 319 10.73 1.86 40.73
N ASN A 320 11.14 3.09 40.39
CA ASN A 320 10.54 4.33 40.90
C ASN A 320 9.64 5.02 39.86
N GLY A 321 9.34 4.34 38.75
CA GLY A 321 8.55 4.86 37.66
C GLY A 321 7.08 4.47 37.73
N THR A 322 6.32 5.05 36.82
CA THR A 322 4.89 4.75 36.61
C THR A 322 4.66 4.19 35.21
N VAL A 323 3.44 3.76 34.94
CA VAL A 323 3.00 3.43 33.58
C VAL A 323 1.75 4.19 33.20
N HIS A 324 1.62 4.46 31.91
CA HIS A 324 0.38 4.87 31.27
C HIS A 324 -0.31 3.61 30.73
N LEU A 325 -1.44 3.24 31.32
CA LEU A 325 -2.30 2.14 30.84
C LEU A 325 -3.47 2.72 30.04
N GLN A 326 -3.70 2.19 28.84
CA GLN A 326 -4.89 2.47 28.06
C GLN A 326 -5.63 1.19 27.67
N VAL A 327 -6.96 1.23 27.75
CA VAL A 327 -7.88 0.21 27.25
C VAL A 327 -8.91 0.89 26.35
N SER A 328 -9.13 0.35 25.16
CA SER A 328 -10.04 0.93 24.15
C SER A 328 -10.85 -0.13 23.44
N ARG A 329 -12.01 0.26 22.90
CA ARG A 329 -12.75 -0.51 21.89
C ARG A 329 -12.21 -0.31 20.47
N SER A 330 -11.42 0.73 20.24
CA SER A 330 -10.74 1.00 18.99
C SER A 330 -9.30 0.49 19.02
N LYS A 331 -8.82 0.01 17.86
CA LYS A 331 -7.42 -0.38 17.69
C LYS A 331 -6.47 0.84 17.67
N SER A 332 -6.93 2.01 17.23
CA SER A 332 -6.13 3.25 17.24
C SER A 332 -6.19 4.02 18.57
N PHE A 333 -7.03 3.59 19.50
CA PHE A 333 -7.27 4.26 20.78
C PHE A 333 -7.89 5.66 20.63
N ASP A 334 -8.92 5.77 19.78
CA ASP A 334 -9.82 6.92 19.72
C ASP A 334 -10.30 7.31 21.14
N SER A 335 -10.16 8.59 21.49
CA SER A 335 -10.54 9.11 22.81
C SER A 335 -12.02 8.94 23.17
N THR A 336 -12.91 8.78 22.19
CA THR A 336 -14.34 8.51 22.40
C THR A 336 -14.62 7.04 22.71
N GLN A 337 -13.68 6.15 22.38
CA GLN A 337 -13.75 4.71 22.61
C GLN A 337 -12.75 4.22 23.67
N LEU A 338 -12.12 5.15 24.40
CA LEU A 338 -11.29 4.81 25.57
C LEU A 338 -12.19 4.40 26.73
N GLU A 339 -12.00 3.18 27.21
CA GLU A 339 -12.66 2.62 28.38
C GLU A 339 -11.85 2.92 29.64
N VAL A 340 -10.51 2.95 29.51
CA VAL A 340 -9.58 3.30 30.58
C VAL A 340 -8.45 4.16 30.02
N ASP A 341 -8.17 5.26 30.70
CA ASP A 341 -6.98 6.09 30.49
C ASP A 341 -6.32 6.42 31.84
N ALA A 342 -5.27 5.68 32.20
CA ALA A 342 -4.61 5.77 33.50
C ALA A 342 -3.14 6.16 33.31
N PRO A 343 -2.80 7.47 33.30
CA PRO A 343 -1.49 7.95 32.84
C PRO A 343 -0.32 7.69 33.79
N ARG A 344 -0.58 7.55 35.09
CA ARG A 344 0.49 7.47 36.11
C ARG A 344 0.23 6.38 37.14
N LEU A 345 0.10 5.14 36.67
CA LEU A 345 -0.10 3.99 37.53
C LEU A 345 1.24 3.48 38.09
N ALA A 346 1.42 3.50 39.41
CA ALA A 346 2.59 2.95 40.10
C ALA A 346 2.38 1.46 40.46
N LYS A 347 1.88 0.66 39.51
CA LYS A 347 1.60 -0.77 39.69
C LYS A 347 2.06 -1.56 38.47
N ASP A 348 2.21 -2.86 38.66
CA ASP A 348 2.55 -3.82 37.59
C ASP A 348 1.32 -4.62 37.11
N GLU A 349 0.17 -4.37 37.73
CA GLU A 349 -1.12 -4.92 37.36
C GLU A 349 -2.26 -3.94 37.65
N ALA A 350 -3.36 -4.12 36.93
CA ALA A 350 -4.66 -3.47 37.16
C ALA A 350 -5.79 -4.49 37.02
N ARG A 351 -6.91 -4.26 37.71
CA ARG A 351 -8.13 -5.04 37.53
C ARG A 351 -9.12 -4.22 36.71
N LEU A 352 -9.54 -4.75 35.58
CA LEU A 352 -10.50 -4.13 34.67
C LEU A 352 -11.87 -4.78 34.87
N ARG A 353 -12.87 -3.96 35.18
CA ARG A 353 -14.28 -4.39 35.16
C ARG A 353 -14.78 -4.35 33.73
N LEU A 354 -15.27 -5.48 33.23
CA LEU A 354 -15.90 -5.56 31.93
C LEU A 354 -17.34 -5.05 32.04
N VAL A 355 -17.76 -4.22 31.08
CA VAL A 355 -19.08 -3.53 31.13
C VAL A 355 -19.96 -3.87 29.94
N ALA A 356 -19.39 -4.34 28.83
CA ALA A 356 -20.16 -4.78 27.67
C ALA A 356 -19.37 -5.78 26.82
N PRO A 357 -20.06 -6.68 26.08
CA PRO A 357 -19.43 -7.58 25.12
C PRO A 357 -18.68 -6.81 24.01
N GLY A 358 -17.82 -7.50 23.28
CA GLY A 358 -17.10 -6.98 22.12
C GLY A 358 -15.59 -7.17 22.20
N THR A 359 -14.87 -6.52 21.30
CA THR A 359 -13.40 -6.57 21.26
C THR A 359 -12.82 -5.40 22.03
N TYR A 360 -11.75 -5.67 22.78
CA TYR A 360 -10.99 -4.66 23.50
C TYR A 360 -9.52 -4.76 23.09
N PHE A 361 -8.88 -3.59 23.08
CA PHE A 361 -7.46 -3.41 22.84
C PHE A 361 -6.84 -2.74 24.06
N TRP A 362 -5.62 -3.13 24.42
CA TRP A 362 -4.92 -2.46 25.50
C TRP A 362 -3.41 -2.38 25.24
N ARG A 363 -2.82 -1.32 25.77
CA ARG A 363 -1.40 -1.01 25.66
C ARG A 363 -0.92 -0.31 26.92
N VAL A 364 0.38 -0.38 27.15
CA VAL A 364 1.02 0.24 28.31
C VAL A 364 2.35 0.90 27.90
N ALA A 365 2.65 2.07 28.43
CA ALA A 365 3.93 2.77 28.26
C ALA A 365 4.53 3.11 29.63
N ALA A 366 5.85 3.05 29.78
CA ALA A 366 6.54 3.35 31.03
C ALA A 366 6.99 4.81 31.09
N LEU A 367 6.98 5.38 32.29
CA LEU A 367 7.59 6.66 32.62
C LEU A 367 8.60 6.45 33.73
N GLY A 368 9.84 6.86 33.51
CA GLY A 368 10.91 6.83 34.49
C GLY A 368 10.98 8.13 35.28
N ASP A 369 12.20 8.55 35.63
CA ASP A 369 12.46 9.79 36.37
C ASP A 369 12.33 11.06 35.48
N GLY A 370 12.30 10.87 34.16
CA GLY A 370 12.14 11.95 33.17
C GLY A 370 10.68 12.28 32.86
N THR A 371 10.48 13.03 31.78
CA THR A 371 9.16 13.50 31.33
C THR A 371 8.64 12.77 30.08
N ALA A 372 9.52 12.03 29.40
CA ALA A 372 9.18 11.26 28.21
C ALA A 372 8.77 9.83 28.57
N TYR A 373 7.59 9.42 28.11
CA TYR A 373 7.17 8.01 28.14
C TYR A 373 7.98 7.18 27.15
N SER A 374 8.12 5.89 27.43
CA SER A 374 8.54 4.89 26.44
C SER A 374 7.58 4.85 25.25
N GLU A 375 7.97 4.12 24.21
CA GLU A 375 6.99 3.64 23.25
C GLU A 375 5.87 2.86 23.95
N TRP A 376 4.71 2.80 23.30
CA TRP A 376 3.67 1.87 23.69
C TRP A 376 4.18 0.43 23.53
N SER A 377 3.77 -0.42 24.46
CA SER A 377 3.96 -1.87 24.34
C SER A 377 3.34 -2.42 23.06
N ALA A 378 3.73 -3.65 22.69
CA ALA A 378 3.00 -4.42 21.69
C ALA A 378 1.49 -4.44 22.02
N LEU A 379 0.67 -4.18 21.00
CA LEU A 379 -0.78 -4.09 21.17
C LEU A 379 -1.34 -5.47 21.55
N ARG A 380 -2.09 -5.53 22.64
CA ARG A 380 -2.84 -6.73 23.04
C ARG A 380 -4.32 -6.56 22.72
N ARG A 381 -4.97 -7.66 22.34
CA ARG A 381 -6.40 -7.76 22.09
C ARG A 381 -7.01 -8.86 22.96
N PHE A 382 -8.23 -8.65 23.44
CA PHE A 382 -9.06 -9.72 24.01
C PHE A 382 -10.53 -9.53 23.58
N ARG A 383 -11.33 -10.59 23.67
CA ARG A 383 -12.75 -10.57 23.31
C ARG A 383 -13.58 -10.90 24.53
N VAL A 384 -14.68 -10.18 24.68
CA VAL A 384 -15.68 -10.39 25.72
C VAL A 384 -16.97 -10.82 25.04
N SER A 385 -17.50 -11.96 25.45
CA SER A 385 -18.81 -12.45 25.04
C SER A 385 -19.79 -12.30 26.21
N SER A 386 -21.08 -12.36 25.92
CA SER A 386 -22.10 -12.60 26.95
C SER A 386 -22.90 -13.77 26.43
N THR A 387 -22.66 -14.97 26.96
CA THR A 387 -23.66 -16.04 26.82
C THR A 387 -24.82 -15.66 27.72
N SER A 388 -25.83 -14.97 27.17
CA SER A 388 -27.18 -15.13 27.71
C SER A 388 -27.43 -16.62 27.72
N SER A 389 -27.68 -17.22 28.89
CA SER A 389 -28.07 -18.62 29.00
C SER A 389 -29.04 -18.94 27.87
N GLU A 390 -28.68 -19.87 26.99
CA GLU A 390 -29.63 -20.48 26.07
C GLU A 390 -30.71 -21.15 26.91
N HIS A 391 -31.78 -20.42 27.16
CA HIS A 391 -33.05 -21.00 27.49
C HIS A 391 -34.08 -20.35 26.56
N LEU A 392 -34.71 -21.21 25.77
CA LEU A 392 -35.92 -21.02 24.97
C LEU A 392 -35.71 -20.41 23.59
N LEU A 393 -35.36 -21.26 22.62
CA LEU A 393 -36.20 -21.56 21.45
C LEU A 393 -35.75 -22.94 20.91
N GLU A 394 -36.01 -24.02 21.64
CA GLU A 394 -36.16 -25.31 20.96
C GLU A 394 -37.42 -25.20 20.11
N ASP A 395 -37.25 -24.91 18.82
CA ASP A 395 -38.32 -25.06 17.85
C ASP A 395 -38.73 -26.54 17.84
N SER A 396 -39.81 -26.82 18.57
CA SER A 396 -40.36 -28.16 18.77
C SER A 396 -41.43 -28.47 17.73
N ILE A 397 -41.69 -27.56 16.81
CA ILE A 397 -42.70 -27.70 15.77
C ILE A 397 -42.02 -28.36 14.58
N PRO A 398 -42.37 -29.61 14.23
CA PRO A 398 -41.79 -30.25 13.06
C PRO A 398 -42.20 -29.49 11.79
N PRO A 399 -41.32 -29.42 10.78
CA PRO A 399 -41.61 -28.70 9.54
C PRO A 399 -42.85 -29.27 8.85
N GLU A 400 -43.69 -28.40 8.30
CA GLU A 400 -44.93 -28.83 7.65
C GLU A 400 -44.61 -29.71 6.41
N LEU A 401 -45.34 -30.80 6.23
CA LEU A 401 -45.23 -31.69 5.07
C LEU A 401 -46.61 -31.89 4.45
N ILE A 402 -46.80 -31.35 3.26
CA ILE A 402 -48.01 -31.50 2.47
C ILE A 402 -47.71 -32.51 1.35
N VAL A 403 -48.43 -33.63 1.33
CA VAL A 403 -48.31 -34.66 0.30
C VAL A 403 -49.57 -34.66 -0.55
N ASN A 404 -49.40 -34.47 -1.85
CA ASN A 404 -50.48 -34.60 -2.82
C ASN A 404 -50.91 -36.06 -2.95
N GLN A 405 -52.12 -36.28 -3.46
CA GLN A 405 -52.65 -37.62 -3.64
C GLN A 405 -51.73 -38.44 -4.58
N PRO A 406 -51.24 -39.62 -4.17
CA PRO A 406 -50.25 -40.36 -4.94
C PRO A 406 -50.82 -40.88 -6.26
N GLN A 407 -50.03 -40.78 -7.32
CA GLN A 407 -50.39 -41.32 -8.63
C GLN A 407 -49.80 -42.72 -8.78
N GLN A 408 -50.64 -43.70 -9.12
CA GLN A 408 -50.19 -45.07 -9.37
C GLN A 408 -50.04 -45.33 -10.87
N LEU A 409 -48.83 -45.70 -11.28
CA LEU A 409 -48.49 -46.14 -12.63
C LEU A 409 -48.03 -47.61 -12.57
N GLY A 410 -48.98 -48.52 -12.72
CA GLY A 410 -48.74 -49.96 -12.63
C GLY A 410 -48.31 -50.38 -11.21
N ARG A 411 -47.05 -50.81 -11.07
CA ARG A 411 -46.43 -51.18 -9.78
C ARG A 411 -45.64 -50.04 -9.12
N MET A 412 -45.61 -48.87 -9.73
CA MET A 412 -44.89 -47.69 -9.24
C MET A 412 -45.88 -46.67 -8.66
N PHE A 413 -45.53 -46.08 -7.52
CA PHE A 413 -46.27 -45.00 -6.90
C PHE A 413 -45.41 -43.74 -6.92
N ILE A 414 -45.99 -42.64 -7.40
CA ILE A 414 -45.35 -41.33 -7.40
C ILE A 414 -46.01 -40.49 -6.32
N PHE A 415 -45.18 -39.99 -5.40
CA PHE A 415 -45.57 -39.07 -4.35
C PHE A 415 -44.98 -37.70 -4.68
N GLU A 416 -45.83 -36.68 -4.69
CA GLU A 416 -45.42 -35.29 -4.86
C GLU A 416 -45.89 -34.50 -3.65
N GLY A 417 -45.10 -33.52 -3.21
CA GLY A 417 -45.42 -32.75 -2.03
C GLY A 417 -44.51 -31.54 -1.87
N ALA A 418 -44.78 -30.76 -0.84
CA ALA A 418 -43.98 -29.62 -0.44
C ALA A 418 -43.69 -29.69 1.06
N THR A 419 -42.51 -29.23 1.44
CA THR A 419 -42.10 -29.04 2.83
C THR A 419 -41.24 -27.79 2.94
N GLU A 420 -40.93 -27.39 4.17
CA GLU A 420 -40.10 -26.22 4.44
C GLU A 420 -38.68 -26.36 3.87
N ILE A 421 -38.09 -25.22 3.51
CA ILE A 421 -36.76 -25.16 2.92
C ILE A 421 -35.74 -25.70 3.94
N SER A 422 -34.91 -26.65 3.51
CA SER A 422 -33.90 -27.35 4.33
C SER A 422 -34.42 -28.50 5.22
N ALA A 423 -35.72 -28.82 5.17
CA ALA A 423 -36.23 -30.04 5.80
C ALA A 423 -35.68 -31.29 5.09
N THR A 424 -35.43 -32.37 5.84
CA THR A 424 -35.05 -33.67 5.27
C THR A 424 -36.26 -34.58 5.27
N VAL A 425 -36.65 -35.07 4.09
CA VAL A 425 -37.75 -36.04 3.93
C VAL A 425 -37.18 -37.45 3.82
N THR A 426 -37.79 -38.37 4.55
CA THR A 426 -37.45 -39.80 4.49
C THR A 426 -38.69 -40.64 4.28
N ILE A 427 -38.59 -41.71 3.49
CA ILE A 427 -39.62 -42.75 3.38
C ILE A 427 -39.05 -44.00 4.06
N ASN A 428 -39.73 -44.49 5.11
CA ASN A 428 -39.28 -45.65 5.90
C ASN A 428 -37.85 -45.56 6.45
N GLY A 429 -37.39 -44.34 6.77
CA GLY A 429 -36.05 -44.08 7.31
C GLY A 429 -34.95 -43.91 6.25
N GLU A 430 -35.28 -44.03 4.96
CA GLU A 430 -34.36 -43.75 3.85
C GLU A 430 -34.65 -42.37 3.25
N LYS A 431 -33.59 -41.57 3.04
CA LYS A 431 -33.72 -40.19 2.54
C LYS A 431 -34.11 -40.18 1.07
N VAL A 432 -35.10 -39.34 0.72
CA VAL A 432 -35.61 -39.16 -0.66
C VAL A 432 -34.90 -38.02 -1.37
#